data_AF-A0A1X1JMW2-F1
#
_entry.id   AF-A0A1X1JMW2-F1
#
_cell.length_a   1.000
_cell.length_b   1.000
_cell.length_c   1.000
_cell.angle_alpha   90.00
_cell.angle_beta   90.00
_cell.angle_gamma   90.00
#
_symmetry.space_group_name_H-M   'P 1'
#
loop_
_entity.id
_entity.type
_entity.pdbx_description
1 polymer ?
#
loop_
_entity_poly.entity_id
_entity_poly.type
_entity_poly.pdbx_seq_one_letter_code
_entity_poly.pdbx_strand_id
1 'polypeptide(L)'
;MNDKILPIGSVIQLHNGEVKLMILSRFPLYNNQGTIGYFDYSACLYPNGNTDNQCYFFNKEDISKVWFEGYIDDQEKSAQQLFEKEQKNIKYPHLKLNNI
;
A
#
# COMPACT_ATOMS: atom_id res chain seq x y z
N MET A 1 1.91 -0.43 -19.29
CA MET A 1 2.07 -1.72 -18.56
C MET A 1 1.46 -1.51 -17.19
N ASN A 2 0.62 -2.45 -16.73
CA ASN A 2 -0.32 -2.26 -15.63
C ASN A 2 0.33 -1.91 -14.29
N ASP A 3 0.43 -0.61 -13.98
CA ASP A 3 0.73 -0.11 -12.63
C ASP A 3 -0.52 -0.08 -11.74
N LYS A 4 -1.39 -1.09 -11.87
CA LYS A 4 -2.56 -1.22 -10.99
C LYS A 4 -2.11 -1.36 -9.54
N ILE A 5 -2.81 -0.64 -8.67
CA ILE A 5 -2.61 -0.70 -7.23
C ILE A 5 -3.29 -1.98 -6.73
N LEU A 6 -2.72 -2.66 -5.75
CA LEU A 6 -3.36 -3.85 -5.19
C LEU A 6 -4.63 -3.48 -4.42
N PRO A 7 -5.72 -4.26 -4.52
CA PRO A 7 -6.91 -4.07 -3.70
C PRO A 7 -6.57 -4.15 -2.20
N ILE A 8 -7.34 -3.45 -1.38
CA ILE A 8 -7.28 -3.66 0.07
C ILE A 8 -7.66 -5.11 0.41
N GLY A 9 -7.13 -5.63 1.52
CA GLY A 9 -7.26 -7.04 1.88
C GLY A 9 -6.33 -7.98 1.11
N SER A 10 -5.56 -7.48 0.13
CA SER A 10 -4.49 -8.27 -0.49
C SER A 10 -3.46 -8.66 0.56
N VAL A 11 -3.06 -9.94 0.57
CA VAL A 11 -2.05 -10.48 1.48
C VAL A 11 -0.74 -10.61 0.71
N ILE A 12 0.30 -9.94 1.20
CA ILE A 12 1.59 -9.78 0.52
C ILE A 12 2.75 -10.11 1.44
N GLN A 13 3.96 -10.13 0.89
CA GLN A 13 5.22 -10.24 1.61
C GLN A 13 6.27 -9.32 0.96
N LEU A 14 7.02 -8.59 1.77
CA LEU A 14 8.09 -7.68 1.31
C LEU A 14 9.41 -8.44 1.08
N HIS A 15 10.32 -7.90 0.25
CA HIS A 15 11.59 -8.56 -0.12
C HIS A 15 12.43 -9.07 1.05
N ASN A 16 12.49 -8.33 2.15
CA ASN A 16 13.27 -8.69 3.35
C ASN A 16 12.38 -9.03 4.55
N GLY A 17 11.09 -9.30 4.31
CA GLY A 17 10.13 -9.61 5.37
C GLY A 17 9.81 -11.10 5.46
N GLU A 18 9.88 -11.67 6.65
CA GLU A 18 9.48 -13.07 6.88
C GLU A 18 7.97 -13.23 7.15
N VAL A 19 7.30 -12.12 7.47
CA VAL A 19 5.88 -12.09 7.83
C VAL A 19 4.99 -11.70 6.64
N LYS A 20 3.73 -12.17 6.67
CA LYS A 20 2.69 -11.74 5.74
C LYS A 20 2.04 -10.45 6.24
N LEU A 21 1.80 -9.53 5.32
CA LEU A 21 1.08 -8.29 5.59
C LEU A 21 -0.22 -8.26 4.79
N MET A 22 -1.27 -7.68 5.36
CA MET A 22 -2.53 -7.43 4.67
C MET A 22 -2.73 -5.93 4.46
N ILE A 23 -2.90 -5.53 3.19
CA ILE A 23 -3.06 -4.12 2.81
C ILE A 23 -4.35 -3.55 3.41
N LEU A 24 -4.22 -2.45 4.15
CA LEU A 24 -5.33 -1.73 4.79
C LEU A 24 -5.73 -0.47 4.01
N SER A 25 -4.77 0.25 3.45
CA SER A 25 -5.05 1.48 2.69
C SER A 25 -4.11 1.65 1.51
N ARG A 26 -4.53 2.51 0.59
CA ARG A 26 -3.81 2.91 -0.62
C ARG A 26 -3.53 4.40 -0.55
N PHE A 27 -2.33 4.81 -0.96
CA PHE A 27 -1.87 6.20 -0.90
C PHE A 27 -1.95 6.86 0.49
N PRO A 28 -1.64 6.15 1.62
CA PRO A 28 -1.63 6.80 2.92
C PRO A 28 -0.61 7.94 3.00
N LEU A 29 -0.97 9.02 3.69
CA LEU A 29 -0.03 10.06 4.06
C LEU A 29 0.82 9.62 5.25
N TYR A 30 2.10 9.97 5.20
CA TYR A 30 3.07 9.72 6.26
C TYR A 30 3.87 10.98 6.54
N ASN A 31 4.10 11.27 7.82
CA ASN A 31 4.92 12.39 8.25
C ASN A 31 6.36 11.91 8.47
N ASN A 32 7.22 12.15 7.48
CA ASN A 32 8.66 11.90 7.60
C ASN A 32 9.36 13.14 8.16
N GLN A 33 9.52 13.19 9.49
CA GLN A 33 10.28 14.25 10.17
C GLN A 33 9.86 15.68 9.80
N GLY A 34 8.55 15.93 9.66
CA GLY A 34 7.97 17.22 9.29
C GLY A 34 7.64 17.35 7.79
N THR A 35 8.12 16.44 6.94
CA THR A 35 7.76 16.38 5.53
C THR A 35 6.61 15.39 5.33
N ILE A 36 5.44 15.90 4.92
CA ILE A 36 4.29 15.05 4.58
C ILE A 36 4.51 14.48 3.18
N GLY A 37 4.58 13.17 3.09
CA GLY A 37 4.64 12.42 1.84
C GLY A 37 3.61 11.30 1.81
N TYR A 38 3.65 10.46 0.79
CA TYR A 38 2.80 9.27 0.70
C TYR A 38 3.60 8.02 0.33
N PHE A 39 3.05 6.86 0.71
CA PHE A 39 3.47 5.53 0.25
C PHE A 39 2.36 4.92 -0.61
N ASP A 40 2.65 3.91 -1.42
CA ASP A 40 1.58 3.22 -2.15
C ASP A 40 0.60 2.52 -1.20
N TYR A 41 1.09 1.95 -0.09
CA TYR A 41 0.29 1.12 0.81
C TYR A 41 0.55 1.39 2.28
N SER A 42 -0.48 1.14 3.10
CA SER A 42 -0.30 0.73 4.50
C SER A 42 -0.87 -0.66 4.73
N ALA A 43 -0.31 -1.40 5.69
CA ALA A 43 -0.75 -2.76 6.02
C ALA A 43 -0.63 -3.09 7.51
N CYS A 44 -1.28 -4.19 7.92
CA CYS A 44 -1.09 -4.82 9.23
C CYS A 44 -0.57 -6.26 9.07
N LEU A 45 -0.24 -6.90 10.20
CA LEU A 45 0.17 -8.30 10.24
C LEU A 45 -1.00 -9.22 9.88
N TYR A 46 -0.77 -10.18 9.00
CA TYR A 46 -1.71 -11.27 8.73
C TYR A 46 -1.29 -12.54 9.49
N PRO A 47 -2.20 -13.27 10.16
CA PRO A 47 -3.66 -13.10 10.21
C PRO A 47 -4.17 -12.24 11.38
N ASN A 48 -3.28 -11.68 12.20
CA ASN A 48 -3.63 -11.00 13.45
C ASN A 48 -4.50 -9.74 13.25
N GLY A 49 -4.32 -9.02 12.14
CA GLY A 49 -4.97 -7.74 11.90
C GLY A 49 -4.21 -6.57 12.54
N ASN A 50 -4.88 -5.43 12.67
CA ASN A 50 -4.34 -4.24 13.32
C ASN A 50 -4.68 -4.25 14.82
N THR A 51 -3.75 -4.70 15.66
CA THR A 51 -3.96 -4.86 17.11
C THR A 51 -3.51 -3.65 17.93
N ASP A 52 -2.40 -3.02 17.54
CA ASP A 52 -1.73 -1.99 18.34
C ASP A 52 -1.68 -0.62 17.66
N ASN A 53 -2.58 -0.36 16.70
CA ASN A 53 -2.56 0.81 15.82
C ASN A 53 -1.22 1.02 15.09
N GLN A 54 -0.43 -0.05 14.93
CA GLN A 54 0.80 -0.03 14.16
C GLN A 54 0.51 -0.45 12.72
N CYS A 55 0.82 0.46 11.79
CA CYS A 55 0.75 0.18 10.36
C CYS A 55 2.17 0.14 9.77
N TYR A 56 2.37 -0.80 8.86
CA TYR A 56 3.53 -0.86 7.99
C TYR A 56 3.24 -0.02 6.75
N PHE A 57 4.19 0.83 6.34
CA PHE A 57 4.09 1.62 5.12
C PHE A 57 5.15 1.15 4.13
N PHE A 58 4.80 1.00 2.87
CA PHE A 58 5.70 0.50 1.82
C PHE A 58 5.13 0.79 0.44
N ASN A 59 5.96 0.64 -0.59
CA ASN A 59 5.60 0.84 -1.97
C ASN A 59 5.44 -0.49 -2.71
N LYS A 60 4.84 -0.43 -3.90
CA LYS A 60 4.69 -1.59 -4.78
C LYS A 60 6.03 -2.23 -5.12
N GLU A 61 7.09 -1.43 -5.26
CA GLU A 61 8.46 -1.89 -5.53
C GLU A 61 9.07 -2.73 -4.39
N ASP A 62 8.52 -2.63 -3.18
CA ASP A 62 9.02 -3.38 -2.01
C ASP A 62 8.38 -4.77 -1.88
N ILE A 63 7.32 -5.06 -2.64
CA ILE A 63 6.56 -6.31 -2.58
C ILE A 63 7.28 -7.41 -3.36
N SER A 64 7.67 -8.47 -2.65
CA SER A 64 8.28 -9.65 -3.26
C SER A 64 7.28 -10.69 -3.74
N LYS A 65 6.14 -10.80 -3.05
CA LYS A 65 5.14 -11.83 -3.32
C LYS A 65 3.75 -11.37 -2.92
N VAL A 66 2.78 -11.67 -3.78
CA VAL A 66 1.35 -11.56 -3.50
C VAL A 66 0.82 -12.98 -3.23
N TRP A 67 0.38 -13.23 -2.01
CA TRP A 67 -0.21 -14.51 -1.59
C TRP A 67 -1.70 -14.59 -1.92
N PHE A 68 -2.37 -13.45 -1.85
CA PHE A 68 -3.79 -13.32 -2.14
C PHE A 68 -4.04 -11.91 -2.69
N GLU A 69 -4.74 -11.82 -3.81
CA GLU A 69 -5.26 -10.55 -4.29
C GLU A 69 -6.59 -10.28 -3.59
N GLY A 70 -6.75 -9.07 -3.06
CA GLY A 70 -7.92 -8.67 -2.28
C GLY A 70 -9.22 -8.74 -3.10
N TYR A 71 -10.33 -8.44 -2.43
CA TYR A 71 -11.64 -8.54 -3.06
C TYR A 71 -11.80 -7.52 -4.20
N ILE A 72 -12.31 -7.99 -5.35
CA ILE A 72 -12.53 -7.16 -6.54
C ILE A 72 -14.01 -7.25 -6.92
N ASP A 73 -14.69 -6.11 -6.83
CA ASP A 73 -16.03 -5.87 -7.37
C ASP A 73 -16.01 -4.66 -8.33
N ASP A 74 -17.19 -4.19 -8.73
CA ASP A 74 -17.28 -3.04 -9.63
C ASP A 74 -16.88 -1.72 -8.95
N GLN A 75 -16.97 -1.62 -7.61
CA GLN A 75 -16.46 -0.48 -6.86
C GLN A 75 -14.93 -0.45 -6.89
N GLU A 76 -14.28 -1.60 -6.66
CA GLU A 76 -12.84 -1.73 -6.75
C GLU A 76 -12.34 -1.41 -8.17
N LYS A 77 -13.01 -1.92 -9.21
CA LYS A 77 -12.67 -1.56 -10.61
C LYS A 77 -12.80 -0.05 -10.87
N SER A 78 -13.84 0.59 -10.34
CA SER A 78 -14.04 2.03 -10.46
C SER A 78 -12.96 2.82 -9.71
N ALA A 79 -12.55 2.35 -8.53
CA ALA A 79 -11.46 2.92 -7.76
C ALA A 79 -10.12 2.83 -8.51
N GLN A 80 -9.83 1.69 -9.15
CA GLN A 80 -8.62 1.53 -9.99
C GLN A 80 -8.55 2.57 -11.11
N GLN A 81 -9.67 2.83 -11.80
CA GLN A 81 -9.73 3.86 -12.85
C GLN A 81 -9.47 5.26 -12.29
N LEU A 82 -10.00 5.56 -11.10
CA LEU A 82 -9.74 6.82 -10.42
C LEU A 82 -8.25 6.96 -10.06
N PHE A 83 -7.62 5.91 -9.52
CA PHE A 83 -6.21 5.94 -9.16
C PHE A 83 -5.31 6.13 -10.40
N GLU A 84 -5.58 5.42 -11.48
CA GLU A 84 -4.82 5.57 -12.74
C GLU A 84 -4.85 7.02 -13.26
N LYS A 85 -5.98 7.72 -13.06
CA LYS A 85 -6.15 9.12 -13.46
C LYS A 85 -5.47 10.09 -12.48
N GLU A 86 -5.66 9.90 -11.19
CA GLU A 86 -5.33 10.90 -10.17
C GLU A 86 -3.96 10.68 -9.50
N GLN A 87 -3.34 9.50 -9.62
CA GLN A 87 -2.02 9.22 -9.02
C GLN A 87 -0.96 10.24 -9.47
N LYS A 88 -1.04 10.71 -10.72
CA LYS A 88 -0.14 11.73 -11.28
C LYS A 88 -0.36 13.14 -10.70
N ASN A 89 -1.50 13.37 -10.05
CA ASN A 89 -1.91 14.65 -9.48
C ASN A 89 -1.65 14.74 -7.96
N ILE A 90 -1.08 13.69 -7.35
CA ILE A 90 -0.74 13.70 -5.92
C ILE A 90 0.32 14.78 -5.67
N LYS A 91 -0.02 15.76 -4.82
CA LYS A 91 0.84 16.92 -4.51
C LYS A 91 1.96 16.61 -3.53
N TYR A 92 1.89 15.46 -2.86
CA TYR A 92 2.85 15.02 -1.87
C TYR A 92 3.96 14.20 -2.54
N PRO A 93 5.20 14.27 -2.04
CA PRO A 93 6.27 13.41 -2.54
C PRO A 93 5.97 11.93 -2.27
N HIS A 94 6.30 11.10 -3.26
CA HIS A 94 6.30 9.65 -3.09
C HIS A 94 7.54 9.26 -2.27
N LEU A 95 7.32 8.79 -1.04
CA LEU A 95 8.39 8.43 -0.11
C LEU A 95 8.97 7.05 -0.47
N LYS A 96 10.19 6.76 -0.02
CA LYS A 96 10.85 5.44 -0.20
C LYS A 96 11.35 4.94 1.14
N LEU A 97 11.33 3.62 1.35
CA LEU A 97 11.79 3.00 2.60
C LEU A 97 13.24 3.37 2.95
N ASN A 98 14.12 3.52 1.96
CA ASN A 98 15.54 3.86 2.19
C ASN A 98 15.77 5.32 2.63
N ASN A 99 14.72 6.16 2.66
CA ASN A 99 14.78 7.59 2.96
C ASN A 99 14.05 7.96 4.26
N ILE A 100 13.76 6.98 5.11
CA ILE A 100 13.09 7.14 6.42
C ILE A 100 13.90 6.46 7.51
#